data_AF-A0A136KBR4-F1
#
_entry.id   AF-A0A136KBR4-F1
#
_cell.length_a   1.000
_cell.length_b   1.000
_cell.length_c   1.000
_cell.angle_alpha   90.00
_cell.angle_beta   90.00
_cell.angle_gamma   90.00
#
_symmetry.space_group_name_H-M   'P 1'
#
loop_
_entity.id
_entity.type
_entity.pdbx_description
1 polymer ?
#
loop_
_entity_poly.entity_id
_entity_poly.type
_entity_poly.pdbx_seq_one_letter_code
_entity_poly.pdbx_strand_id
1 'polypeptide(L)'
;MIAVGLSVALLLYIATAWATVRAVGWVVDVCVFPPPTKRILQVLCALIFLLTPTWDIIPSRMYFQRLCEEEAGVKVLKRVTVDQSYFRSDGRPDDRKLLDRYAQSSNWTRDISTWAHVTKIVGTIQDKQTGESLGTATDFVYYGGWIAARIDPMSSITCPQYPNHGIHTAIWQEIFQSEQLTERR
;
A
#
# COMPACT_ATOMS: atom_id res chain seq x y z
N MET A 1 9.37 24.61 -9.69
CA MET A 1 10.64 24.52 -8.91
C MET A 1 11.04 23.08 -8.61
N ILE A 2 10.11 22.18 -8.21
CA ILE A 2 10.40 20.76 -7.93
C ILE A 2 11.12 20.07 -9.11
N ALA A 3 10.63 20.23 -10.34
CA ALA A 3 11.23 19.63 -11.53
C ALA A 3 12.72 20.00 -11.73
N VAL A 4 13.09 21.27 -11.55
CA VAL A 4 14.49 21.74 -11.68
C VAL A 4 15.36 21.10 -10.59
N GLY A 5 14.88 21.03 -9.35
CA GLY A 5 15.59 20.38 -8.25
C GLY A 5 15.84 18.89 -8.53
N LEU A 6 14.84 18.18 -9.04
CA LEU A 6 14.97 16.77 -9.43
C LEU A 6 15.95 16.58 -10.59
N SER A 7 15.92 17.46 -11.60
CA SER A 7 16.89 17.41 -12.70
C SER A 7 18.33 17.63 -12.22
N VAL A 8 18.56 18.59 -11.32
CA VAL A 8 19.88 18.82 -10.73
C VAL A 8 20.33 17.62 -9.91
N ALA A 9 19.46 17.05 -9.07
CA ALA A 9 19.76 15.86 -8.29
C ALA A 9 20.11 14.65 -9.18
N LEU A 10 19.37 14.46 -10.27
CA LEU A 10 19.64 13.40 -11.25
C LEU A 10 20.99 13.59 -11.94
N LEU A 11 21.33 14.81 -12.35
CA LEU A 11 22.63 15.12 -12.95
C LEU A 11 23.79 14.85 -11.98
N LEU A 12 23.63 15.26 -10.71
CA LEU A 12 24.62 14.97 -9.66
C LEU A 12 24.75 13.46 -9.40
N TYR A 13 23.64 12.73 -9.43
CA TYR A 13 23.65 11.28 -9.30
C TYR A 13 24.41 10.60 -10.45
N ILE A 14 24.15 11.00 -11.70
CA ILE A 14 24.84 10.47 -12.87
C ILE A 14 26.34 10.81 -12.81
N ALA A 15 26.69 12.04 -12.43
CA ALA A 15 28.08 12.47 -12.30
C ALA A 15 28.83 11.68 -11.22
N THR A 16 28.21 11.46 -10.05
CA THR A 16 28.81 10.67 -8.96
C THR A 16 28.94 9.19 -9.33
N ALA A 17 27.93 8.60 -9.96
CA ALA A 17 28.00 7.24 -10.49
C ALA A 17 29.16 7.08 -11.49
N TRP A 18 29.27 7.98 -12.46
CA TRP A 18 30.34 7.98 -13.45
C TRP A 18 31.73 8.13 -12.80
N ALA A 19 31.89 9.09 -11.89
CA ALA A 19 33.14 9.31 -11.18
C ALA A 19 33.55 8.07 -10.35
N THR A 20 32.59 7.42 -9.69
CA THR A 20 32.82 6.20 -8.91
C THR A 20 33.28 5.03 -9.79
N VAL A 21 32.60 4.80 -10.93
CA VAL A 21 32.99 3.75 -11.89
C VAL A 21 34.41 3.99 -12.44
N ARG A 22 34.78 5.26 -12.67
CA ARG A 22 36.15 5.63 -13.09
C ARG A 22 37.17 5.41 -11.98
N ALA A 23 36.85 5.81 -10.75
CA ALA A 23 37.71 5.62 -9.59
C ALA A 23 37.97 4.14 -9.32
N VAL A 24 36.94 3.29 -9.37
CA VAL A 24 37.08 1.82 -9.27
C VAL A 24 38.02 1.29 -10.36
N GLY A 25 37.85 1.75 -11.61
CA GLY A 25 38.74 1.35 -12.71
C GLY A 25 40.20 1.73 -12.45
N TRP A 26 40.45 2.92 -11.91
CA TRP A 26 41.79 3.40 -11.57
C TRP A 26 42.41 2.60 -10.41
N VAL A 27 41.64 2.31 -9.34
CA VAL A 27 42.10 1.48 -8.22
C VAL A 27 42.51 0.09 -8.70
N VAL A 28 41.73 -0.51 -9.61
CA VAL A 28 42.04 -1.83 -10.17
C VAL A 28 43.35 -1.81 -10.98
N ASP A 29 43.60 -0.74 -11.74
CA ASP A 29 44.86 -0.56 -12.48
C ASP A 29 46.06 -0.44 -11.52
N VAL A 30 45.91 0.33 -10.43
CA VAL A 30 46.97 0.54 -9.42
C VAL A 30 47.28 -0.73 -8.65
N CYS A 31 46.27 -1.55 -8.33
CA CYS A 31 46.44 -2.80 -7.58
C CYS A 31 46.88 -4.00 -8.43
N VAL A 32 47.19 -3.82 -9.72
CA VAL A 32 47.74 -4.86 -10.62
C VAL A 32 46.83 -6.10 -10.72
N PHE A 33 45.52 -5.90 -10.72
CA PHE A 33 44.57 -6.99 -10.99
C PHE A 33 44.58 -7.38 -12.47
N PRO A 34 44.14 -8.60 -12.82
CA PRO A 34 43.97 -9.01 -14.21
C PRO A 34 43.09 -8.03 -15.00
N PRO A 35 43.41 -7.73 -16.28
CA PRO A 35 42.60 -6.87 -17.14
C PRO A 35 41.08 -7.17 -17.18
N PRO A 36 40.60 -8.44 -17.18
CA PRO A 36 39.16 -8.69 -17.15
C PRO A 36 38.48 -8.22 -15.86
N THR A 37 39.18 -8.24 -14.72
CA THR A 37 38.64 -7.86 -13.40
C THR A 37 38.16 -6.41 -13.39
N LYS A 38 38.88 -5.51 -14.09
CA LYS A 38 38.50 -4.11 -14.23
C LYS A 38 37.12 -3.93 -14.85
N ARG A 39 36.89 -4.58 -15.99
CA ARG A 39 35.61 -4.46 -16.71
C ARG A 39 34.46 -5.01 -15.88
N ILE A 40 34.67 -6.16 -15.23
CA ILE A 40 33.67 -6.79 -14.37
C ILE A 40 33.28 -5.86 -13.21
N LEU A 41 34.27 -5.31 -12.48
CA LEU A 41 34.00 -4.41 -11.36
C LEU A 41 33.33 -3.10 -11.79
N GLN A 42 33.72 -2.55 -12.94
CA GLN A 42 33.07 -1.35 -13.48
C GLN A 42 31.60 -1.62 -13.86
N VAL A 43 31.30 -2.76 -14.49
CA VAL A 43 29.94 -3.16 -14.83
C VAL A 43 29.11 -3.41 -13.57
N LEU A 44 29.66 -4.14 -12.58
CA LEU A 44 28.98 -4.37 -11.30
C LEU A 44 28.69 -3.06 -10.57
N CYS A 45 29.65 -2.14 -10.53
CA CYS A 45 29.45 -0.81 -9.94
C CYS A 45 28.35 -0.04 -10.67
N ALA A 46 28.37 -0.02 -12.01
CA ALA A 46 27.33 0.62 -12.80
C ALA A 46 25.94 0.00 -12.55
N LEU A 47 25.85 -1.33 -12.45
CA LEU A 47 24.62 -2.04 -12.11
C LEU A 47 24.11 -1.69 -10.71
N ILE A 48 24.99 -1.53 -9.71
CA ILE A 48 24.60 -1.11 -8.36
C ILE A 48 23.95 0.28 -8.41
N PHE A 49 24.55 1.24 -9.11
CA PHE A 49 23.94 2.56 -9.30
C PHE A 49 22.64 2.48 -10.12
N LEU A 50 22.53 1.58 -11.10
CA LEU A 50 21.28 1.43 -11.84
C LEU A 50 20.16 0.84 -10.99
N LEU A 51 20.48 -0.11 -10.09
CA LEU A 51 19.50 -0.85 -9.30
C LEU A 51 19.14 -0.16 -7.98
N THR A 52 20.05 0.58 -7.35
CA THR A 52 19.79 1.26 -6.06
C THR A 52 18.54 2.18 -6.05
N PRO A 53 18.16 2.86 -7.15
CA PRO A 53 16.94 3.64 -7.18
C PRO A 53 15.65 2.81 -7.17
N THR A 54 15.71 1.55 -7.60
CA THR A 54 14.53 0.73 -7.90
C THR A 54 14.55 -0.67 -7.29
N TRP A 55 15.59 -1.05 -6.54
CA TRP A 55 15.81 -2.42 -6.07
C TRP A 55 14.68 -2.91 -5.16
N ASP A 56 14.04 -1.99 -4.44
CA ASP A 56 13.00 -2.26 -3.47
C ASP A 56 11.61 -2.40 -4.12
N ILE A 57 11.39 -1.90 -5.34
CA ILE A 57 10.09 -1.89 -6.03
C ILE A 57 9.53 -3.31 -6.24
N ILE A 58 10.39 -4.25 -6.64
CA ILE A 58 9.98 -5.64 -6.91
C ILE A 58 9.62 -6.37 -5.60
N PRO A 59 10.52 -6.44 -4.59
CA PRO A 59 10.18 -7.13 -3.35
C PRO A 59 9.04 -6.44 -2.60
N SER A 60 8.90 -5.12 -2.66
CA SER A 60 7.82 -4.40 -1.98
C SER A 60 6.47 -4.70 -2.62
N ARG A 61 6.41 -4.80 -3.96
CA ARG A 61 5.20 -5.22 -4.68
C ARG A 61 4.81 -6.65 -4.38
N MET A 62 5.78 -7.57 -4.28
CA MET A 62 5.50 -8.96 -3.87
C MET A 62 4.96 -9.03 -2.44
N TYR A 63 5.56 -8.27 -1.52
CA TYR A 63 5.09 -8.18 -0.13
C TYR A 63 3.68 -7.57 -0.03
N PHE A 64 3.42 -6.50 -0.78
CA PHE A 64 2.09 -5.90 -0.90
C PHE A 64 1.06 -6.93 -1.40
N GLN A 65 1.36 -7.66 -2.48
CA GLN A 65 0.45 -8.67 -3.03
C GLN A 65 0.14 -9.76 -2.00
N ARG A 66 1.15 -10.23 -1.26
CA ARG A 66 0.94 -11.19 -0.17
C ARG A 66 -0.01 -10.64 0.90
N LEU A 67 0.18 -9.39 1.33
CA LEU A 67 -0.73 -8.74 2.29
C LEU A 67 -2.17 -8.65 1.74
N CYS A 68 -2.31 -8.36 0.44
CA CYS A 68 -3.60 -8.35 -0.23
C CYS A 68 -4.29 -9.72 -0.18
N GLU A 69 -3.53 -10.80 -0.35
CA GLU A 69 -4.05 -12.17 -0.39
C GLU A 69 -4.35 -12.73 1.01
N GLU A 70 -3.51 -12.42 2.02
CA GLU A 70 -3.59 -13.00 3.36
C GLU A 70 -4.44 -12.17 4.34
N GLU A 71 -4.39 -10.85 4.26
CA GLU A 71 -4.93 -9.96 5.30
C GLU A 71 -6.00 -8.98 4.84
N ALA A 72 -6.06 -8.67 3.55
CA ALA A 72 -6.96 -7.66 3.03
C ALA A 72 -8.39 -8.18 2.87
N GLY A 73 -9.37 -7.27 2.85
CA GLY A 73 -10.77 -7.62 2.72
C GLY A 73 -11.57 -7.45 4.01
N VAL A 74 -12.81 -7.94 3.99
CA VAL A 74 -13.78 -7.79 5.08
C VAL A 74 -13.78 -9.04 5.95
N LYS A 75 -13.52 -8.87 7.24
CA LYS A 75 -13.68 -9.90 8.27
C LYS A 75 -14.91 -9.58 9.11
N VAL A 76 -15.99 -10.32 8.85
CA VAL A 76 -17.23 -10.21 9.63
C VAL A 76 -17.07 -11.02 10.92
N LEU A 77 -17.20 -10.36 12.06
CA LEU A 77 -17.18 -11.03 13.37
C LEU A 77 -18.61 -11.46 13.76
N LYS A 78 -19.59 -10.59 13.48
CA LYS A 78 -20.99 -10.82 13.80
C LYS A 78 -21.88 -10.17 12.74
N ARG A 79 -22.80 -10.95 12.17
CA ARG A 79 -23.85 -10.43 11.29
C ARG A 79 -25.01 -9.91 12.14
N VAL A 80 -25.58 -8.78 11.74
CA VAL A 80 -26.69 -8.14 12.45
C VAL A 80 -27.86 -7.99 11.50
N THR A 81 -28.99 -8.56 11.89
CA THR A 81 -30.26 -8.36 11.19
C THR A 81 -30.85 -7.03 11.63
N VAL A 82 -31.16 -6.16 10.67
CA VAL A 82 -31.81 -4.86 10.92
C VAL A 82 -33.04 -4.71 10.04
N ASP A 83 -33.94 -3.84 10.48
CA ASP A 83 -35.17 -3.53 9.76
C ASP A 83 -34.88 -2.95 8.35
N GLN A 84 -35.81 -3.18 7.42
CA GLN A 84 -35.68 -2.73 6.03
C GLN A 84 -35.52 -1.20 5.90
N SER A 85 -35.97 -0.42 6.88
CA SER A 85 -35.79 1.04 6.91
C SER A 85 -34.33 1.50 6.96
N TYR A 86 -33.40 0.64 7.40
CA TYR A 86 -31.95 0.91 7.37
C TYR A 86 -31.31 0.68 6.01
N PHE A 87 -32.07 0.20 5.03
CA PHE A 87 -31.60 -0.02 3.67
C PHE A 87 -32.18 1.04 2.73
N ARG A 88 -31.42 1.35 1.69
CA ARG A 88 -31.84 2.18 0.56
C ARG A 88 -32.74 1.37 -0.38
N SER A 89 -33.38 2.06 -1.32
CA SER A 89 -34.21 1.44 -2.36
C SER A 89 -33.43 0.50 -3.28
N ASP A 90 -32.10 0.64 -3.37
CA ASP A 90 -31.22 -0.26 -4.12
C ASP A 90 -30.80 -1.52 -3.32
N GLY A 91 -31.30 -1.67 -2.09
CA GLY A 91 -30.98 -2.79 -1.21
C GLY A 91 -29.64 -2.66 -0.48
N ARG A 92 -28.90 -1.56 -0.65
CA ARG A 92 -27.67 -1.32 0.11
C ARG A 92 -27.97 -0.71 1.48
N PRO A 93 -27.15 -0.99 2.50
CA PRO A 93 -27.25 -0.31 3.79
C PRO A 93 -27.15 1.21 3.63
N ASP A 94 -27.94 1.97 4.39
CA ASP A 94 -27.86 3.42 4.45
C ASP A 94 -26.94 3.86 5.59
N ASP A 95 -25.65 4.06 5.28
CA ASP A 95 -24.59 4.40 6.23
C ASP A 95 -25.02 5.51 7.21
N ARG A 96 -25.75 6.53 6.73
CA ARG A 96 -26.21 7.66 7.56
C ARG A 96 -27.13 7.23 8.69
N LYS A 97 -28.05 6.30 8.45
CA LYS A 97 -28.98 5.80 9.47
C LYS A 97 -28.29 4.84 10.42
N LEU A 98 -27.37 4.02 9.91
CA LEU A 98 -26.62 3.06 10.72
C LEU A 98 -25.64 3.76 11.66
N LEU A 99 -25.08 4.90 11.26
CA LEU A 99 -24.20 5.70 12.09
C LEU A 99 -24.85 6.25 13.38
N ASP A 100 -26.17 6.25 13.51
CA ASP A 100 -26.82 6.63 14.77
C ASP A 100 -26.56 5.59 15.86
N ARG A 101 -26.65 4.30 15.52
CA ARG A 101 -26.49 3.16 16.45
C ARG A 101 -25.09 2.57 16.47
N TYR A 102 -24.37 2.63 15.36
CA TYR A 102 -23.10 1.97 15.18
C TYR A 102 -21.97 2.99 15.03
N ALA A 103 -20.85 2.76 15.72
CA ALA A 103 -19.65 3.58 15.62
C ALA A 103 -18.75 3.03 14.52
N GLN A 104 -18.25 3.96 13.71
CA GLN A 104 -17.29 3.68 12.65
C GLN A 104 -15.95 4.31 13.04
N SER A 105 -14.87 3.54 12.96
CA SER A 105 -13.52 4.06 13.21
C SER A 105 -12.54 3.58 12.15
N SER A 106 -11.56 4.44 11.82
CA SER A 106 -10.46 4.10 10.93
C SER A 106 -9.14 4.25 11.65
N ASN A 107 -8.31 3.23 11.61
CA ASN A 107 -6.93 3.28 12.06
C ASN A 107 -6.00 3.20 10.86
N TRP A 108 -5.06 4.15 10.76
CA TRP A 108 -4.10 4.25 9.68
C TRP A 108 -2.71 3.97 10.23
N THR A 109 -2.15 2.81 9.88
CA THR A 109 -0.77 2.46 10.21
C THR A 109 0.08 2.71 8.99
N ARG A 110 0.75 3.87 8.95
CA ARG A 110 1.71 4.23 7.90
C ARG A 110 2.96 3.38 8.05
N ASP A 111 3.54 3.01 6.91
CA ASP A 111 4.81 2.27 6.81
C ASP A 111 4.85 1.06 7.75
N ILE A 112 3.84 0.17 7.65
CA ILE A 112 3.84 -1.12 8.38
C ILE A 112 5.13 -1.91 8.13
N SER A 113 5.75 -1.63 6.99
CA SER A 113 7.09 -2.03 6.59
C SER A 113 7.82 -0.80 6.06
N THR A 114 8.90 -0.43 6.74
CA THR A 114 9.73 0.74 6.39
C THR A 114 10.44 0.60 5.05
N TRP A 115 10.67 -0.63 4.58
CA TRP A 115 11.32 -0.91 3.30
C TRP A 115 10.32 -1.04 2.15
N ALA A 116 9.07 -1.42 2.42
CA ALA A 116 8.05 -1.64 1.39
C ALA A 116 7.10 -0.45 1.18
N HIS A 117 7.10 0.53 2.09
CA HIS A 117 6.26 1.72 2.00
C HIS A 117 4.77 1.41 1.80
N VAL A 118 4.29 0.43 2.55
CA VAL A 118 2.88 0.02 2.56
C VAL A 118 2.18 0.67 3.76
N THR A 119 1.04 1.30 3.50
CA THR A 119 0.14 1.81 4.56
C THR A 119 -1.02 0.83 4.73
N LYS A 120 -1.32 0.47 5.98
CA LYS A 120 -2.49 -0.35 6.33
C LYS A 120 -3.59 0.56 6.86
N ILE A 121 -4.79 0.42 6.33
CA ILE A 121 -5.99 1.13 6.76
C ILE A 121 -6.96 0.08 7.27
N VAL A 122 -7.33 0.15 8.55
CA VAL A 122 -8.30 -0.75 9.16
C VAL A 122 -9.56 0.04 9.50
N GLY A 123 -10.66 -0.27 8.84
CA GLY A 123 -12.00 0.19 9.19
C GLY A 123 -12.63 -0.78 10.17
N THR A 124 -13.22 -0.28 11.26
CA THR A 124 -13.93 -1.10 12.24
C THR A 124 -15.35 -0.54 12.43
N ILE A 125 -16.32 -1.44 12.53
CA ILE A 125 -17.69 -1.12 12.91
C ILE A 125 -18.00 -1.76 14.27
N GLN A 126 -18.48 -0.95 15.20
CA GLN A 126 -18.79 -1.36 16.57
C GLN A 126 -20.22 -0.95 16.94
N ASP A 127 -20.91 -1.74 17.74
CA ASP A 127 -22.18 -1.32 18.34
C ASP A 127 -21.93 -0.32 19.47
N LYS A 128 -22.53 0.88 19.40
CA LYS A 128 -22.31 1.92 20.42
C LYS A 128 -22.85 1.55 21.80
N GLN A 129 -23.89 0.73 21.86
CA GLN A 129 -24.53 0.36 23.11
C GLN A 129 -23.71 -0.67 23.87
N THR A 130 -23.20 -1.68 23.17
CA THR A 130 -22.47 -2.80 23.78
C THR A 130 -20.96 -2.64 23.72
N GLY A 131 -20.43 -1.80 22.83
CA GLY A 131 -19.00 -1.72 22.51
C GLY A 131 -18.46 -2.92 21.74
N GLU A 132 -19.34 -3.83 21.29
CA GLU A 132 -18.96 -5.05 20.58
C GLU A 132 -18.52 -4.72 19.14
N SER A 133 -17.38 -5.28 18.72
CA SER A 133 -16.91 -5.17 17.32
C SER A 133 -17.68 -6.13 16.43
N LEU A 134 -18.36 -5.58 15.42
CA LEU A 134 -19.18 -6.35 14.48
C LEU A 134 -18.38 -6.85 13.28
N GLY A 135 -17.34 -6.11 12.90
CA GLY A 135 -16.45 -6.51 11.83
C GLY A 135 -15.40 -5.47 11.52
N THR A 136 -14.41 -5.89 10.75
CA THR A 136 -13.30 -5.06 10.30
C THR A 136 -13.11 -5.22 8.80
N ALA A 137 -12.72 -4.17 8.10
CA ALA A 137 -12.10 -4.31 6.80
C ALA A 137 -10.68 -3.76 6.83
N THR A 138 -9.81 -4.41 6.09
CA THR A 138 -8.41 -4.03 5.93
C THR A 138 -8.18 -3.67 4.46
N ASP A 139 -7.68 -2.47 4.24
CA ASP A 139 -7.16 -1.99 2.96
C ASP A 139 -5.66 -1.73 3.10
N PHE A 140 -4.90 -2.03 2.06
CA PHE A 140 -3.49 -1.69 1.97
C PHE A 140 -3.26 -0.73 0.81
N VAL A 141 -2.44 0.28 1.05
CA VAL A 141 -2.04 1.28 0.04
C VAL A 141 -0.54 1.17 -0.17
N TYR A 142 -0.13 0.93 -1.41
CA TYR A 142 1.27 0.87 -1.83
C TYR A 142 1.63 2.08 -2.70
N TYR A 143 2.70 2.76 -2.30
CA TYR A 143 3.17 4.02 -2.90
C TYR A 143 4.40 3.87 -3.82
N GLY A 144 4.79 2.63 -4.14
CA GLY A 144 6.01 2.37 -4.90
C GLY A 144 7.24 2.16 -4.00
N GLY A 145 8.42 2.14 -4.62
CA GLY A 145 9.68 2.12 -3.89
C GLY A 145 9.97 3.45 -3.17
N TRP A 146 11.05 3.49 -2.39
CA TRP A 146 11.39 4.59 -1.50
C TRP A 146 11.51 5.95 -2.22
N ILE A 147 12.00 5.96 -3.47
CA ILE A 147 12.06 7.18 -4.29
C ILE A 147 10.65 7.62 -4.69
N ALA A 148 9.84 6.70 -5.21
CA ALA A 148 8.48 6.99 -5.66
C ALA A 148 7.61 7.50 -4.50
N ALA A 149 7.72 6.86 -3.33
CA ALA A 149 7.00 7.25 -2.12
C ALA A 149 7.37 8.66 -1.62
N ARG A 150 8.54 9.21 -2.01
CA ARG A 150 9.05 10.51 -1.55
C ARG A 150 8.83 11.67 -2.52
N ILE A 151 8.98 11.43 -3.83
CA ILE A 151 8.99 12.50 -4.83
C ILE A 151 7.58 12.88 -5.25
N ASP A 152 6.77 11.88 -5.57
CA ASP A 152 5.38 12.01 -5.95
C ASP A 152 4.82 10.59 -5.88
N PRO A 153 3.97 10.26 -4.89
CA PRO A 153 3.34 8.95 -4.84
C PRO A 153 2.50 8.78 -6.11
N MET A 154 3.14 8.24 -7.16
CA MET A 154 2.47 7.82 -8.38
C MET A 154 1.27 6.97 -7.99
N SER A 155 0.17 7.12 -8.74
CA SER A 155 -1.12 6.45 -8.55
C SER A 155 -1.03 5.26 -7.59
N SER A 156 -1.37 5.50 -6.32
CA SER A 156 -1.24 4.50 -5.29
C SER A 156 -2.02 3.25 -5.68
N ILE A 157 -1.42 2.08 -5.49
CA ILE A 157 -2.13 0.81 -5.71
C ILE A 157 -2.81 0.45 -4.39
N THR A 158 -4.13 0.28 -4.40
CA THR A 158 -4.91 -0.10 -3.22
C THR A 158 -5.40 -1.54 -3.34
N CYS A 159 -5.55 -2.24 -2.21
CA CYS A 159 -6.14 -3.57 -2.19
C CYS A 159 -6.89 -3.87 -0.87
N PRO A 160 -8.12 -4.44 -0.96
CA PRO A 160 -8.82 -4.77 -2.20
C PRO A 160 -9.38 -3.50 -2.89
N GLN A 161 -9.69 -3.62 -4.18
CA GLN A 161 -10.37 -2.54 -4.90
C GLN A 161 -11.84 -2.52 -4.51
N TYR A 162 -12.21 -1.70 -3.53
CA TYR A 162 -13.61 -1.49 -3.16
C TYR A 162 -14.31 -0.65 -4.25
N PRO A 163 -15.32 -1.19 -4.96
CA PRO A 163 -15.97 -0.47 -6.05
C PRO A 163 -16.80 0.70 -5.50
N ASN A 164 -16.49 1.92 -5.97
CA ASN A 164 -17.24 3.16 -5.73
C ASN A 164 -17.39 3.62 -4.27
N HIS A 165 -16.83 2.91 -3.28
CA HIS A 165 -17.09 3.22 -1.88
C HIS A 165 -15.87 2.97 -0.99
N GLY A 166 -15.70 3.82 0.03
CA GLY A 166 -14.64 3.66 1.02
C GLY A 166 -14.77 2.36 1.82
N ILE A 167 -13.69 1.99 2.50
CA ILE A 167 -13.55 0.76 3.30
C ILE A 167 -14.78 0.41 4.16
N HIS A 168 -15.48 1.42 4.68
CA HIS A 168 -16.63 1.24 5.56
C HIS A 168 -17.88 0.73 4.87
N THR A 169 -18.17 1.18 3.66
CA THR A 169 -19.34 0.73 2.90
C THR A 169 -19.26 -0.75 2.55
N ALA A 170 -18.04 -1.24 2.29
CA ALA A 170 -17.82 -2.68 2.09
C ALA A 170 -18.11 -3.48 3.38
N ILE A 171 -17.72 -2.94 4.54
CA ILE A 171 -18.03 -3.57 5.84
C ILE A 171 -19.55 -3.56 6.08
N TRP A 172 -20.23 -2.43 5.86
CA TRP A 172 -21.68 -2.29 6.08
C TRP A 172 -22.45 -3.37 5.31
N GLN A 173 -22.11 -3.59 4.04
CA GLN A 173 -22.79 -4.56 3.17
C GLN A 173 -22.66 -6.01 3.65
N GLU A 174 -21.55 -6.36 4.30
CA GLU A 174 -21.30 -7.73 4.76
C GLU A 174 -21.86 -8.00 6.18
N ILE A 175 -21.84 -6.99 7.05
CA ILE A 175 -22.34 -7.10 8.43
C ILE A 175 -23.87 -7.11 8.47
N PHE A 176 -24.52 -6.21 7.73
CA PHE A 176 -25.94 -5.94 7.89
C PHE A 176 -26.78 -6.71 6.88
N GLN A 177 -27.74 -7.46 7.40
CA GLN A 177 -28.72 -8.19 6.59
C GLN A 177 -30.12 -7.65 6.84
N SER A 178 -30.92 -7.56 5.79
CA SER A 178 -32.34 -7.24 5.92
C SER A 178 -33.08 -8.45 6.48
N GLU A 179 -34.00 -8.20 7.40
CA GLU A 179 -34.91 -9.21 7.95
C GLU A 179 -35.68 -9.95 6.85
N GLN A 180 -36.13 -9.25 5.82
CA GLN A 180 -36.90 -9.83 4.70
C GLN A 180 -36.11 -10.83 3.85
N LEU A 181 -34.77 -10.71 3.81
CA LEU A 181 -33.93 -11.67 3.09
C LEU A 181 -33.71 -12.96 3.87
N THR A 182 -33.83 -12.89 5.20
CA THR A 182 -33.64 -14.06 6.07
C THR A 182 -34.85 -15.00 5.98
N GLU A 183 -36.06 -14.48 5.86
CA GLU A 183 -37.30 -15.28 5.78
C GLU A 183 -37.46 -16.07 4.47
N ARG A 184 -36.68 -15.77 3.43
CA ARG A 184 -36.77 -16.45 2.12
C ARG A 184 -35.81 -17.64 1.97
N ARG A 185 -34.94 -17.92 2.94
CA ARG A 185 -34.05 -19.09 2.94
C ARG A 185 -34.60 -20.19 3.83
#